data_AF-A0A2G9TXV3-F1
#
_entry.id   AF-A0A2G9TXV3-F1
#
_cell.length_a   1.000
_cell.length_b   1.000
_cell.length_c   1.000
_cell.angle_alpha   90.00
_cell.angle_beta   90.00
_cell.angle_gamma   90.00
#
_symmetry.space_group_name_H-M   'P 1'
#
loop_
_entity.id
_entity.type
_entity.pdbx_description
1 polymer ?
#
loop_
_entity_poly.entity_id
_entity_poly.type
_entity_poly.pdbx_seq_one_letter_code
_entity_poly.pdbx_strand_id
1 'polypeptide(L)'
;MPFWTTQDTRNAMVATMIPGGAAIAAFALFARDKETVDWWSTQVKKPDWAPSDVRLYSIMDILALSPLGYASYLVYKSGGGFDYTDTRLALGLYGANMMFALTTIPLVKKKNLGCLWKNTLMVHLTAAGAAYAFYKIDKQAGMWMIPYAVWTGFYAFLTYSIDKENQVMKDF
;
A
#
# COMPACT_ATOMS: atom_id res chain seq x y z
N MET A 1 23.38 0.50 15.24
CA MET A 1 22.32 1.50 15.04
C MET A 1 22.80 2.82 15.65
N PRO A 2 22.65 3.96 14.97
CA PRO A 2 22.92 5.26 15.56
C PRO A 2 22.05 5.50 16.81
N PHE A 3 22.58 6.23 17.79
CA PHE A 3 21.89 6.55 19.06
C PHE A 3 20.49 7.15 18.81
N TRP A 4 19.47 6.69 19.55
CA TRP A 4 18.08 7.13 19.39
C TRP A 4 17.75 8.31 20.30
N THR A 5 17.24 9.40 19.72
CA THR A 5 16.95 10.66 20.42
C THR A 5 15.46 10.98 20.43
N THR A 6 15.05 11.93 21.28
CA THR A 6 13.67 12.46 21.30
C THR A 6 13.28 13.08 19.95
N GLN A 7 14.23 13.72 19.26
CA GLN A 7 13.99 14.28 17.93
C GLN A 7 13.68 13.17 16.91
N ASP A 8 14.32 12.01 17.03
CA ASP A 8 14.07 10.87 16.17
C ASP A 8 12.67 10.31 16.38
N THR A 9 12.22 10.20 17.64
CA THR A 9 10.82 9.84 17.95
C THR A 9 9.83 10.79 17.28
N ARG A 10 10.06 12.11 17.37
CA ARG A 10 9.21 13.11 16.73
C ARG A 10 9.18 12.94 15.20
N ASN A 11 10.34 12.77 14.58
CA ASN A 11 10.45 12.61 13.13
C ASN A 11 9.77 11.31 12.65
N ALA A 12 9.95 10.20 13.36
CA ALA A 12 9.30 8.93 13.06
C ALA A 12 7.77 9.04 13.15
N MET A 13 7.25 9.75 14.16
CA MET A 13 5.81 10.01 14.27
C MET A 13 5.30 10.82 13.07
N VAL A 14 6.00 11.88 12.67
CA VAL A 14 5.64 12.68 11.49
C VAL A 14 5.65 11.85 10.21
N ALA A 15 6.69 11.04 10.00
CA ALA A 15 6.79 10.14 8.86
C ALA A 15 5.65 9.11 8.80
N THR A 16 5.11 8.71 9.96
CA THR A 16 3.97 7.77 10.06
C THR A 16 2.62 8.43 9.85
N MET A 17 2.47 9.69 10.28
CA MET A 17 1.24 10.44 10.07
C MET A 17 0.92 10.67 8.59
N ILE A 18 1.93 10.76 7.71
CA ILE A 18 1.72 10.95 6.26
C ILE A 18 0.97 9.77 5.62
N PRO A 19 1.51 8.53 5.61
CA PRO A 19 0.81 7.39 5.04
C PRO A 19 -0.46 7.03 5.82
N GLY A 20 -0.47 7.17 7.15
CA GLY A 20 -1.64 6.91 7.98
C GLY A 20 -2.80 7.87 7.67
N GLY A 21 -2.52 9.17 7.61
CA GLY A 21 -3.51 10.19 7.25
C GLY A 21 -4.04 10.02 5.82
N ALA A 22 -3.16 9.70 4.88
CA ALA A 22 -3.53 9.43 3.49
C ALA A 22 -4.45 8.20 3.36
N ALA A 23 -4.17 7.11 4.09
CA ALA A 23 -5.01 5.91 4.11
C ALA A 23 -6.39 6.18 4.73
N ILE A 24 -6.45 6.93 5.85
CA ILE A 24 -7.71 7.32 6.49
C ILE A 24 -8.55 8.19 5.55
N ALA A 25 -7.94 9.19 4.92
CA ALA A 25 -8.62 10.06 3.96
C ALA A 25 -9.14 9.27 2.75
N ALA A 26 -8.33 8.35 2.22
CA ALA A 26 -8.72 7.46 1.13
C ALA A 26 -9.94 6.62 1.48
N PHE A 27 -9.92 5.96 2.64
CA PHE A 27 -11.04 5.16 3.13
C PHE A 27 -12.30 6.02 3.33
N ALA A 28 -12.17 7.20 3.94
CA ALA A 28 -13.29 8.10 4.17
C ALA A 28 -13.91 8.59 2.84
N LEU A 29 -13.09 8.86 1.82
CA LEU A 29 -13.56 9.26 0.49
C LEU A 29 -14.28 8.12 -0.23
N PHE A 30 -13.82 6.87 -0.05
CA PHE A 30 -14.49 5.68 -0.59
C PHE A 30 -15.82 5.42 0.13
N ALA A 31 -15.81 5.38 1.47
CA ALA A 31 -16.99 5.07 2.27
C ALA A 31 -18.14 6.07 2.12
N ARG A 32 -17.84 7.34 1.79
CA ARG A 32 -18.85 8.37 1.50
C ARG A 32 -19.46 8.25 0.10
N ASP A 33 -18.81 7.54 -0.80
CA ASP A 33 -19.21 7.38 -2.20
C ASP A 33 -20.16 6.18 -2.33
N LYS A 34 -21.43 6.39 -1.98
CA LYS A 34 -22.45 5.32 -1.94
C LYS A 34 -22.57 4.56 -3.26
N GLU A 35 -22.44 5.26 -4.39
CA GLU A 35 -22.53 4.63 -5.72
C GLU A 35 -21.35 3.68 -5.95
N THR A 36 -20.14 4.11 -5.62
CA THR A 36 -18.95 3.27 -5.76
C THR A 36 -19.00 2.07 -4.81
N VAL A 37 -19.46 2.28 -3.56
CA VAL A 37 -19.63 1.22 -2.57
C VAL A 37 -20.69 0.21 -3.01
N ASP A 38 -21.83 0.67 -3.52
CA ASP A 38 -22.89 -0.20 -4.03
C ASP A 38 -22.39 -1.01 -5.22
N TRP A 39 -21.80 -0.37 -6.22
CA TRP A 39 -21.19 -1.06 -7.38
C TRP A 39 -20.17 -2.12 -6.93
N TRP A 40 -19.24 -1.76 -6.05
CA TRP A 40 -18.23 -2.68 -5.55
C TRP A 40 -18.86 -3.86 -4.79
N SER A 41 -19.95 -3.64 -4.08
CA SER A 41 -20.58 -4.67 -3.24
C SER A 41 -21.52 -5.58 -4.01
N THR A 42 -22.31 -5.04 -4.95
CA THR A 42 -23.44 -5.74 -5.59
C THR A 42 -23.17 -6.14 -7.04
N GLN A 43 -22.36 -5.38 -7.77
CA GLN A 43 -22.15 -5.60 -9.22
C GLN A 43 -20.82 -6.32 -9.51
N VAL A 44 -19.79 -6.12 -8.69
CA VAL A 44 -18.49 -6.76 -8.88
C VAL A 44 -18.52 -8.21 -8.41
N LYS A 45 -18.33 -9.14 -9.33
CA LYS A 45 -18.10 -10.55 -9.00
C LYS A 45 -16.75 -10.72 -8.31
N LYS A 46 -16.77 -11.34 -7.13
CA LYS A 46 -15.58 -11.66 -6.33
C LYS A 46 -15.41 -13.17 -6.28
N PRO A 47 -14.16 -13.68 -6.24
CA PRO A 47 -13.94 -15.11 -6.15
C PRO A 47 -14.36 -15.64 -4.77
N ASP A 48 -14.76 -16.92 -4.70
CA ASP A 48 -15.33 -17.53 -3.48
C ASP A 48 -14.37 -17.56 -2.28
N TRP A 49 -13.07 -17.52 -2.54
CA TRP A 49 -12.04 -17.49 -1.50
C TRP A 49 -11.83 -16.08 -0.90
N ALA A 50 -12.32 -15.02 -1.55
CA ALA A 50 -12.14 -13.66 -1.07
C ALA A 50 -12.98 -13.42 0.18
N PRO A 51 -12.41 -12.86 1.27
CA PRO A 51 -13.19 -12.48 2.42
C PRO A 51 -14.36 -11.55 2.04
N SER A 52 -15.55 -11.81 2.57
CA SER A 52 -16.73 -10.98 2.35
C SER A 52 -16.83 -9.80 3.32
N ASP A 53 -16.21 -9.92 4.50
CA ASP A 53 -16.22 -8.88 5.52
C ASP A 53 -15.18 -7.78 5.24
N VAL A 54 -15.66 -6.59 4.87
CA VAL A 54 -14.84 -5.39 4.63
C VAL A 54 -13.96 -5.04 5.85
N ARG A 55 -14.43 -5.32 7.07
CA ARG A 55 -13.67 -5.02 8.30
C ARG A 55 -12.37 -5.80 8.37
N LEU A 56 -12.32 -7.03 7.84
CA LEU A 56 -11.10 -7.82 7.82
C LEU A 56 -10.03 -7.13 6.98
N TYR A 57 -10.38 -6.66 5.78
CA TYR A 57 -9.47 -5.90 4.92
C TYR A 57 -8.98 -4.64 5.63
N SER A 58 -9.88 -3.88 6.26
CA SER A 58 -9.51 -2.65 6.98
C SER A 58 -8.55 -2.90 8.13
N ILE A 59 -8.75 -3.97 8.92
CA ILE A 59 -7.85 -4.33 10.01
C ILE A 59 -6.47 -4.71 9.45
N MET A 60 -6.43 -5.52 8.39
CA MET A 60 -5.18 -5.94 7.77
C MET A 60 -4.44 -4.76 7.13
N ASP A 61 -5.16 -3.83 6.49
CA ASP A 61 -4.60 -2.58 5.98
C ASP A 61 -3.93 -1.79 7.11
N ILE A 62 -4.63 -1.55 8.21
CA ILE A 62 -4.09 -0.81 9.35
C ILE A 62 -2.82 -1.47 9.89
N LEU A 63 -2.85 -2.79 10.10
CA LEU A 63 -1.70 -3.55 10.60
C LEU A 63 -0.51 -3.45 9.64
N ALA A 64 -0.74 -3.64 8.34
CA ALA A 64 0.29 -3.61 7.31
C ALA A 64 0.87 -2.22 7.07
N LEU A 65 0.06 -1.16 7.15
CA LEU A 65 0.47 0.22 6.89
C LEU A 65 1.12 0.88 8.12
N SER A 66 0.77 0.46 9.34
CA SER A 66 1.26 1.09 10.57
C SER A 66 2.78 1.19 10.72
N PRO A 67 3.61 0.19 10.35
CA PRO A 67 5.05 0.29 10.55
C PRO A 67 5.78 1.05 9.43
N LEU A 68 5.11 1.40 8.32
CA LEU A 68 5.76 1.93 7.12
C LEU A 68 6.44 3.28 7.36
N GLY A 69 5.78 4.17 8.10
CA GLY A 69 6.35 5.47 8.44
C GLY A 69 7.63 5.35 9.27
N TYR A 70 7.59 4.51 10.30
CA TYR A 70 8.76 4.19 11.12
C TYR A 70 9.89 3.57 10.29
N ALA A 71 9.57 2.58 9.44
CA ALA A 71 10.55 1.95 8.55
C ALA A 71 11.20 2.97 7.60
N SER A 72 10.41 3.87 7.00
CA SER A 72 10.92 4.92 6.11
C SER A 72 11.86 5.88 6.84
N TYR A 73 11.56 6.18 8.11
CA TYR A 73 12.41 7.03 8.93
C TYR A 73 13.71 6.34 9.34
N LEU A 74 13.66 5.04 9.66
CA LEU A 74 14.87 4.24 9.91
C LEU A 74 15.80 4.27 8.71
N VAL A 75 15.28 4.09 7.49
CA VAL A 75 16.08 4.18 6.26
C VAL A 75 16.67 5.57 6.07
N TYR A 76 15.87 6.62 6.26
CA TYR A 76 16.37 7.99 6.19
C TYR A 76 17.51 8.24 7.18
N LYS A 77 17.36 7.80 8.44
CA LYS A 77 18.37 8.02 9.48
C LYS A 77 19.63 7.16 9.28
N SER A 78 19.45 5.85 9.09
CA SER A 78 20.56 4.90 8.95
C SER A 78 21.30 5.06 7.62
N GLY A 79 20.61 5.49 6.57
CA GLY A 79 21.16 5.72 5.23
C GLY A 79 21.78 7.10 5.01
N GLY A 80 21.99 7.90 6.06
CA GLY A 80 22.63 9.22 5.93
C GLY A 80 21.75 10.28 5.24
N GLY A 81 20.44 10.10 5.27
CA GLY A 81 19.47 11.04 4.71
C GLY A 81 19.47 11.08 3.18
N PHE A 82 18.97 12.19 2.63
CA PHE A 82 18.92 12.38 1.18
C PHE A 82 20.28 12.75 0.58
N ASP A 83 21.41 12.63 1.26
CA ASP A 83 22.71 12.93 0.63
C ASP A 83 23.23 11.74 -0.19
N TYR A 84 22.75 10.53 0.12
CA TYR A 84 23.20 9.29 -0.50
C TYR A 84 22.20 8.76 -1.54
N THR A 85 22.72 8.29 -2.67
CA THR A 85 21.93 7.85 -3.84
C THR A 85 21.08 6.63 -3.54
N ASP A 86 21.58 5.68 -2.77
CA ASP A 86 20.86 4.47 -2.35
C ASP A 86 19.66 4.82 -1.46
N THR A 87 19.83 5.72 -0.48
CA THR A 87 18.76 6.21 0.38
C THR A 87 17.70 6.98 -0.41
N ARG A 88 18.13 7.84 -1.34
CA ARG A 88 17.21 8.52 -2.28
C ARG A 88 16.41 7.52 -3.11
N LEU A 89 17.06 6.49 -3.65
CA LEU A 89 16.40 5.46 -4.45
C LEU A 89 15.39 4.67 -3.62
N ALA A 90 15.78 4.23 -2.42
CA ALA A 90 14.93 3.48 -1.52
C ALA A 90 13.66 4.27 -1.14
N LEU A 91 13.82 5.51 -0.70
CA LEU A 91 12.71 6.39 -0.34
C LEU A 91 11.89 6.81 -1.57
N GLY A 92 12.53 6.96 -2.73
CA GLY A 92 11.85 7.21 -4.01
C GLY A 92 10.95 6.05 -4.43
N LEU A 93 11.42 4.80 -4.30
CA LEU A 93 10.61 3.59 -4.54
C LEU A 93 9.41 3.53 -3.59
N TYR A 94 9.63 3.83 -2.31
CA TYR A 94 8.53 3.93 -1.33
C TYR A 94 7.54 5.05 -1.68
N GLY A 95 8.02 6.22 -2.10
CA GLY A 95 7.16 7.31 -2.57
C GLY A 95 6.33 6.93 -3.80
N ALA A 96 6.94 6.27 -4.78
CA ALA A 96 6.24 5.75 -5.95
C ALA A 96 5.17 4.72 -5.56
N ASN A 97 5.48 3.83 -4.63
CA ASN A 97 4.54 2.86 -4.08
C ASN A 97 3.31 3.54 -3.46
N MET A 98 3.50 4.60 -2.66
CA MET A 98 2.40 5.38 -2.09
C MET A 98 1.55 6.07 -3.16
N MET A 99 2.17 6.59 -4.23
CA MET A 99 1.44 7.17 -5.35
C MET A 99 0.56 6.15 -6.08
N PHE A 100 1.08 4.94 -6.35
CA PHE A 100 0.27 3.85 -6.91
C PHE A 100 -0.86 3.44 -5.96
N ALA A 101 -0.58 3.37 -4.65
CA ALA A 101 -1.59 3.02 -3.66
C ALA A 101 -2.75 4.02 -3.67
N LEU A 102 -2.46 5.32 -3.69
CA LEU A 102 -3.47 6.39 -3.78
C LEU A 102 -4.22 6.39 -5.11
N THR A 103 -3.57 6.01 -6.21
CA THR A 103 -4.18 5.90 -7.54
C THR A 103 -5.27 4.83 -7.61
N THR A 104 -5.29 3.88 -6.67
CA THR A 104 -6.37 2.88 -6.53
C THR A 104 -7.74 3.56 -6.37
N ILE A 105 -7.83 4.67 -5.63
CA ILE A 105 -9.10 5.36 -5.34
C ILE A 105 -9.81 5.82 -6.63
N PRO A 106 -9.20 6.66 -7.49
CA PRO A 106 -9.85 7.08 -8.73
C PRO A 106 -10.10 5.92 -9.71
N LEU A 107 -9.31 4.84 -9.68
CA LEU A 107 -9.53 3.66 -10.53
C LEU A 107 -10.79 2.89 -10.13
N VAL A 108 -10.99 2.70 -8.83
CA VAL A 108 -12.21 2.09 -8.28
C VAL A 108 -13.43 2.95 -8.59
N LYS A 109 -13.33 4.28 -8.46
CA LYS A 109 -14.41 5.21 -8.83
C LYS A 109 -14.76 5.17 -10.33
N LYS A 110 -13.75 5.02 -11.19
CA LYS A 110 -13.94 4.83 -12.64
C LYS A 110 -14.44 3.43 -13.02
N LYS A 111 -14.65 2.53 -12.04
CA LYS A 111 -15.15 1.17 -12.22
C LYS A 111 -14.30 0.34 -13.21
N ASN A 112 -13.00 0.64 -13.29
CA ASN A 112 -12.09 0.05 -14.28
C ASN A 112 -11.24 -1.06 -13.64
N LEU A 113 -11.78 -2.28 -13.64
CA LEU A 113 -11.13 -3.47 -13.05
C LEU A 113 -9.80 -3.84 -13.74
N GLY A 114 -9.71 -3.66 -15.06
CA GLY A 114 -8.50 -3.94 -15.84
C GLY A 114 -7.32 -3.03 -15.49
N CYS A 115 -7.58 -1.74 -15.28
CA CYS A 115 -6.55 -0.82 -14.79
C CYS A 115 -6.28 -1.00 -13.29
N LEU A 116 -7.31 -1.38 -12.51
CA LEU A 116 -7.18 -1.62 -11.08
C LEU A 116 -6.16 -2.72 -10.78
N TRP A 117 -6.25 -3.88 -11.42
CA TRP A 117 -5.31 -4.98 -11.13
C TRP A 117 -3.88 -4.66 -11.59
N LYS A 118 -3.71 -3.96 -12.71
CA LYS A 118 -2.38 -3.51 -13.17
C LYS A 118 -1.76 -2.55 -12.16
N ASN A 119 -2.57 -1.62 -11.63
CA ASN A 119 -2.12 -0.68 -10.61
C ASN A 119 -1.75 -1.39 -9.30
N THR A 120 -2.58 -2.32 -8.80
CA THR A 120 -2.26 -3.08 -7.59
C THR A 120 -1.05 -3.99 -7.77
N LEU A 121 -0.81 -4.53 -8.96
CA LEU A 121 0.45 -5.21 -9.27
C LEU A 121 1.65 -4.25 -9.15
N MET A 122 1.53 -3.02 -9.67
CA MET A 122 2.58 -2.00 -9.50
C MET A 122 2.78 -1.63 -8.04
N VAL A 123 1.72 -1.52 -7.24
CA VAL A 123 1.82 -1.36 -5.77
C VAL A 123 2.64 -2.52 -5.19
N HIS A 124 2.32 -3.77 -5.51
CA HIS A 124 3.05 -4.91 -4.98
C HIS A 124 4.54 -4.92 -5.37
N LEU A 125 4.85 -4.73 -6.65
CA LEU A 125 6.23 -4.73 -7.15
C LEU A 125 7.06 -3.61 -6.52
N THR A 126 6.48 -2.42 -6.39
CA THR A 126 7.16 -1.30 -5.73
C THR A 126 7.29 -1.49 -4.22
N ALA A 127 6.31 -2.12 -3.56
CA ALA A 127 6.40 -2.47 -2.15
C ALA A 127 7.51 -3.50 -1.89
N ALA A 128 7.60 -4.54 -2.71
CA ALA A 128 8.65 -5.56 -2.63
C ALA A 128 10.03 -4.96 -2.93
N GLY A 129 10.13 -4.11 -3.96
CA GLY A 129 11.35 -3.38 -4.28
C GLY A 129 11.81 -2.44 -3.17
N ALA A 130 10.87 -1.69 -2.58
CA ALA A 130 11.14 -0.84 -1.42
C ALA A 130 11.57 -1.66 -0.19
N ALA A 131 10.91 -2.79 0.10
CA ALA A 131 11.29 -3.68 1.20
C ALA A 131 12.74 -4.18 1.04
N TYR A 132 13.11 -4.60 -0.18
CA TYR A 132 14.47 -5.04 -0.48
C TYR A 132 15.49 -3.89 -0.35
N ALA A 133 15.20 -2.72 -0.91
CA ALA A 133 16.07 -1.55 -0.81
C ALA A 133 16.23 -1.10 0.65
N PHE A 134 15.15 -1.09 1.41
CA PHE A 134 15.15 -0.78 2.85
C PHE A 134 16.03 -1.78 3.59
N TYR A 135 15.90 -3.08 3.31
CA TYR A 135 16.71 -4.12 3.96
C TYR A 135 18.21 -3.95 3.72
N LYS A 136 18.61 -3.45 2.54
CA LYS A 136 20.01 -3.18 2.21
C LYS A 136 20.62 -2.02 3.00
N ILE A 137 19.81 -1.03 3.36
CA ILE A 137 20.22 0.15 4.14
C ILE A 137 20.09 -0.13 5.65
N ASP A 138 18.93 -0.64 6.07
CA ASP A 138 18.60 -0.97 7.44
C ASP A 138 17.77 -2.27 7.48
N LYS A 139 18.37 -3.35 8.00
CA LYS A 139 17.73 -4.67 8.05
C LYS A 139 16.39 -4.65 8.79
N GLN A 140 16.29 -3.85 9.85
CA GLN A 140 15.08 -3.77 10.65
C GLN A 140 13.98 -3.04 9.86
N ALA A 141 14.31 -1.95 9.17
CA ALA A 141 13.38 -1.26 8.30
C ALA A 141 12.86 -2.17 7.18
N GLY A 142 13.74 -2.95 6.55
CA GLY A 142 13.34 -3.93 5.53
C GLY A 142 12.39 -5.00 6.08
N MET A 143 12.64 -5.50 7.30
CA MET A 143 11.75 -6.47 7.97
C MET A 143 10.36 -5.89 8.26
N TRP A 144 10.29 -4.63 8.69
CA TRP A 144 9.02 -3.94 8.93
C TRP A 144 8.17 -3.74 7.66
N MET A 145 8.79 -3.72 6.48
CA MET A 145 8.08 -3.65 5.20
C MET A 145 7.50 -4.98 4.74
N ILE A 146 7.95 -6.13 5.28
CA ILE A 146 7.55 -7.46 4.79
C ILE A 146 6.03 -7.69 4.90
N PRO A 147 5.36 -7.43 6.04
CA PRO A 147 3.92 -7.65 6.15
C PRO A 147 3.13 -6.88 5.07
N TYR A 148 3.55 -5.65 4.78
CA TYR A 148 2.96 -4.83 3.72
C TYR A 148 3.22 -5.38 2.32
N ALA A 149 4.45 -5.82 2.02
CA ALA A 149 4.76 -6.44 0.74
C ALA A 149 3.92 -7.72 0.50
N VAL A 150 3.72 -8.53 1.55
CA VAL A 150 2.87 -9.73 1.50
C VAL A 150 1.40 -9.34 1.27
N TRP A 151 0.90 -8.36 2.03
CA TRP A 151 -0.49 -7.91 1.95
C TRP A 151 -0.84 -7.28 0.59
N THR A 152 0.07 -6.50 0.03
CA THR A 152 -0.09 -5.96 -1.33
C THR A 152 -0.05 -7.05 -2.41
N GLY A 153 0.69 -8.15 -2.18
CA GLY A 153 0.68 -9.33 -3.05
C GLY A 153 -0.66 -10.03 -3.06
N PHE A 154 -1.29 -10.16 -1.88
CA PHE A 154 -2.66 -10.64 -1.76
C PHE A 154 -3.64 -9.74 -2.56
N TYR A 155 -3.55 -8.41 -2.44
CA TYR A 155 -4.39 -7.50 -3.23
C TYR A 155 -4.17 -7.61 -4.74
N ALA A 156 -2.92 -7.76 -5.18
CA ALA A 156 -2.61 -7.96 -6.60
C ALA A 156 -3.30 -9.23 -7.12
N PHE A 157 -3.22 -10.34 -6.38
CA PHE A 157 -3.89 -11.59 -6.75
C PHE A 157 -5.42 -11.49 -6.71
N LEU A 158 -5.98 -10.82 -5.69
CA LEU A 158 -7.42 -10.58 -5.56
C LEU A 158 -7.97 -9.76 -6.71
N THR A 159 -7.34 -8.63 -7.02
CA THR A 159 -7.81 -7.75 -8.10
C THR A 159 -7.63 -8.37 -9.48
N TYR A 160 -6.57 -9.16 -9.69
CA TYR A 160 -6.42 -9.99 -10.89
C TYR A 160 -7.57 -11.00 -11.03
N SER A 161 -7.90 -11.70 -9.94
CA SER A 161 -8.99 -12.69 -9.95
C SER A 161 -10.35 -12.03 -10.20
N ILE A 162 -10.61 -10.88 -9.57
CA ILE A 162 -11.81 -10.07 -9.84
C ILE A 162 -11.87 -9.65 -11.31
N ASP A 163 -10.79 -9.13 -11.90
CA ASP A 163 -10.77 -8.74 -13.32
C ASP A 163 -11.10 -9.94 -14.22
N LYS A 164 -10.49 -11.10 -13.95
CA LYS A 164 -10.75 -12.34 -14.68
C LYS A 164 -12.22 -12.77 -14.62
N GLU A 165 -12.82 -12.82 -13.43
CA GLU A 165 -14.23 -13.22 -13.24
C GLU A 165 -15.23 -12.27 -13.93
N ASN A 166 -14.86 -10.99 -14.10
CA ASN A 166 -15.72 -9.98 -14.71
C ASN A 166 -15.43 -9.76 -16.22
N GLN A 167 -14.30 -10.25 -16.75
CA GLN A 167 -14.04 -10.29 -18.19
C GLN A 167 -14.80 -11.40 -18.89
N VAL A 168 -14.90 -12.58 -18.26
CA VAL A 168 -15.65 -13.74 -18.79
C VAL A 168 -17.12 -13.40 -19.13
N MET A 169 -17.71 -12.40 -18.48
CA MET A 169 -19.09 -11.97 -18.74
C MET A 169 -19.26 -10.99 -19.90
N LYS A 170 -18.19 -10.39 -20.44
CA LYS A 170 -18.30 -9.51 -21.61
C LYS A 170 -18.41 -10.28 -22.93
N ASP A 171 -18.12 -11.58 -22.88
CA ASP A 171 -18.02 -12.47 -24.04
C ASP A 171 -19.26 -13.36 -24.23
N PHE A 172 -20.36 -13.10 -23.49
CA PHE A 172 -21.69 -13.71 -23.64
C PHE A 172 -22.74 -12.64 -23.93
#